data_AF-A0A7W0TQM2-F1
#
_entry.id   AF-A0A7W0TQM2-F1
#
_cell.length_a   1.000
_cell.length_b   1.000
_cell.length_c   1.000
_cell.angle_alpha   90.00
_cell.angle_beta   90.00
_cell.angle_gamma   90.00
#
_symmetry.space_group_name_H-M   'P 1'
#
loop_
_entity.id
_entity.type
_entity.pdbx_description
1 polymer ?
#
loop_
_entity_poly.entity_id
_entity_poly.type
_entity_poly.pdbx_seq_one_letter_code
_entity_poly.pdbx_strand_id
1 'polypeptide(L)'
;MLEHVAGGYAFRAAREAAEACGRLFERPVQRGLSQAALETLGIVAYLGPCSRPQIARIRGVSADSAVAGLLERGLISEAGRETGVGGAVRYRTTPLFERIFGLGSLSELPRLDELGADAEEIRERLEAIAEKRPA
;
A
#
# COMPACT_ATOMS: atom_id res chain seq x y z
N MET A 1 19.35 -10.00 13.45
CA MET A 1 18.30 -9.74 14.46
C MET A 1 17.07 -10.53 14.09
N LEU A 2 16.36 -11.09 15.08
CA LEU A 2 15.10 -11.81 14.88
C LEU A 2 13.95 -10.81 14.97
N GLU A 3 13.10 -10.74 13.95
CA GLU A 3 11.97 -9.81 13.89
C GLU A 3 10.68 -10.55 13.53
N HIS A 4 9.55 -10.11 14.10
CA HIS A 4 8.22 -10.61 13.74
C HIS A 4 7.65 -9.75 12.61
N VAL A 5 7.36 -10.35 11.46
CA VAL A 5 6.96 -9.66 10.23
C VAL A 5 6.03 -10.54 9.40
N ALA A 6 4.93 -9.97 8.88
CA ALA A 6 3.91 -10.64 8.07
C ALA A 6 3.42 -11.96 8.68
N GLY A 7 3.13 -11.94 9.99
CA GLY A 7 2.66 -13.10 10.77
C GLY A 7 3.69 -14.19 11.04
N GLY A 8 4.98 -13.96 10.75
CA GLY A 8 6.05 -14.94 10.99
C GLY A 8 7.33 -14.29 11.54
N TYR A 9 8.38 -15.09 11.72
CA TYR A 9 9.68 -14.60 12.19
C TYR A 9 10.73 -14.66 11.08
N ALA A 10 11.59 -13.63 11.00
CA ALA A 10 12.70 -13.58 10.06
C ALA A 10 13.99 -13.12 10.72
N PHE A 11 15.12 -13.72 10.34
CA PHE A 11 16.44 -13.17 10.64
C PHE A 11 16.80 -12.10 9.60
N ARG A 12 17.10 -10.88 10.06
CA ARG A 12 17.57 -9.76 9.23
C ARG A 12 18.94 -9.26 9.67
N ALA A 13 19.68 -8.66 8.74
CA ALA A 13 20.92 -7.96 9.10
C ALA A 13 20.60 -6.80 10.06
N ALA A 14 21.47 -6.54 11.02
CA ALA A 14 21.34 -5.39 11.90
C ALA A 14 21.45 -4.09 11.08
N ARG A 15 20.73 -3.03 11.48
CA ARG A 15 20.66 -1.78 10.69
C ARG A 15 22.04 -1.13 10.57
N GLU A 16 22.87 -1.29 11.58
CA GLU A 16 24.26 -0.85 11.67
C GLU A 16 25.14 -1.52 10.61
N ALA A 17 24.78 -2.73 10.18
CA ALA A 17 25.50 -3.48 9.15
C ALA A 17 25.06 -3.13 7.71
N ALA A 18 24.08 -2.23 7.52
CA ALA A 18 23.48 -1.96 6.21
C ALA A 18 24.51 -1.56 5.15
N GLU A 19 25.48 -0.70 5.50
CA GLU A 19 26.54 -0.26 4.57
C GLU A 19 27.46 -1.43 4.17
N ALA A 20 27.84 -2.27 5.13
CA ALA A 20 28.66 -3.45 4.88
C ALA A 20 27.93 -4.47 4.01
N CYS A 21 26.65 -4.72 4.26
CA CYS A 21 25.81 -5.58 3.43
C CYS A 21 25.62 -4.99 2.02
N GLY A 22 25.47 -3.67 1.90
CA GLY A 22 25.31 -2.99 0.61
C GLY A 22 26.51 -3.18 -0.31
N ARG A 23 27.73 -3.19 0.24
CA ARG A 23 28.96 -3.45 -0.52
C ARG A 23 29.07 -4.88 -1.07
N LEU A 24 28.35 -5.84 -0.50
CA LEU A 24 28.43 -7.25 -0.88
C LEU A 24 27.62 -7.56 -2.16
N PHE A 25 26.66 -6.71 -2.53
CA PHE A 25 25.79 -6.93 -3.68
C PHE A 25 25.93 -5.78 -4.68
N GLU A 26 26.33 -6.10 -5.92
CA GLU A 26 26.14 -5.21 -7.07
C GLU A 26 24.65 -5.14 -7.41
N ARG A 27 23.89 -4.41 -6.60
CA ARG A 27 22.48 -4.20 -6.85
C ARG A 27 22.32 -3.08 -7.88
N PRO A 28 21.63 -3.33 -9.02
CA PRO A 28 21.14 -2.21 -9.81
C PRO A 28 20.31 -1.31 -8.89
N VAL A 29 20.52 0.01 -8.98
CA VAL A 29 19.79 0.99 -8.17
C VAL A 29 18.30 0.80 -8.42
N GLN A 30 17.63 0.09 -7.53
CA GLN A 30 16.18 -0.05 -7.53
C GLN A 30 15.65 1.33 -7.16
N ARG A 31 15.19 2.08 -8.17
CA ARG A 31 14.54 3.37 -7.94
C ARG A 31 13.37 3.13 -6.99
N GLY A 32 13.33 3.89 -5.90
CA GLY A 32 12.25 3.83 -4.93
C GLY A 32 10.89 4.10 -5.58
N LEU A 33 9.83 3.85 -4.83
CA LEU A 33 8.49 4.21 -5.27
C LEU A 33 8.40 5.72 -5.50
N SER A 34 7.80 6.13 -6.62
CA SER A 34 7.46 7.53 -6.84
C SER A 34 6.44 7.99 -5.79
N GLN A 35 6.33 9.30 -5.58
CA GLN A 35 5.32 9.87 -4.69
C GLN A 35 3.90 9.40 -5.06
N ALA A 36 3.56 9.40 -6.35
CA ALA A 36 2.27 8.91 -6.84
C ALA A 36 2.03 7.42 -6.50
N ALA A 37 3.08 6.59 -6.54
CA ALA A 37 2.99 5.18 -6.16
C ALA A 37 2.84 5.01 -4.64
N LEU A 38 3.52 5.82 -3.83
CA LEU A 38 3.37 5.81 -2.37
C LEU A 38 1.97 6.25 -1.94
N GLU A 39 1.45 7.33 -2.51
CA GLU A 39 0.07 7.79 -2.27
C GLU A 39 -0.95 6.69 -2.63
N THR A 40 -0.79 6.08 -3.80
CA THR A 40 -1.66 4.99 -4.25
C THR A 40 -1.57 3.77 -3.34
N LEU A 41 -0.36 3.40 -2.92
CA LEU A 41 -0.15 2.28 -2.00
C LEU A 41 -0.78 2.55 -0.63
N GLY A 42 -0.67 3.77 -0.11
CA GLY A 42 -1.32 4.19 1.13
C GLY A 42 -2.84 4.03 1.04
N ILE A 43 -3.46 4.51 -0.04
CA ILE A 43 -4.91 4.36 -0.26
C ILE A 43 -5.31 2.87 -0.24
N VAL A 44 -4.57 2.00 -0.94
CA VAL A 44 -4.87 0.56 -0.96
C VAL A 44 -4.64 -0.10 0.41
N ALA A 45 -3.63 0.35 1.16
CA ALA A 45 -3.33 -0.20 2.49
C ALA A 45 -4.39 0.13 3.53
N TYR A 46 -4.93 1.36 3.51
CA TYR A 46 -5.94 1.80 4.48
C TYR A 46 -7.39 1.48 4.06
N LEU A 47 -7.70 1.49 2.76
CA LEU A 47 -9.08 1.39 2.25
C LEU A 47 -9.33 0.16 1.37
N GLY A 48 -8.34 -0.71 1.23
CA GLY A 48 -8.50 -1.94 0.47
C GLY A 48 -9.55 -2.87 1.10
N PRO A 49 -10.30 -3.65 0.29
CA PRO A 49 -10.22 -3.73 -1.17
C PRO A 49 -10.84 -2.51 -1.90
N CYS A 50 -10.14 -1.88 -2.85
CA CYS A 50 -10.65 -0.73 -3.62
C CYS A 50 -10.31 -0.81 -5.12
N SER A 51 -11.12 -0.21 -5.99
CA SER A 51 -10.96 -0.27 -7.45
C SER A 51 -10.14 0.90 -8.00
N ARG A 52 -9.56 0.72 -9.20
CA ARG A 52 -8.79 1.78 -9.91
C ARG A 52 -9.54 3.12 -9.98
N PRO A 53 -10.83 3.17 -10.35
CA PRO A 53 -11.60 4.41 -10.35
C PRO A 53 -11.73 5.07 -8.97
N GLN A 54 -11.91 4.28 -7.90
CA GLN A 54 -11.98 4.80 -6.53
C GLN A 54 -10.65 5.44 -6.12
N ILE A 55 -9.53 4.77 -6.41
CA ILE A 55 -8.19 5.30 -6.15
C ILE A 55 -7.98 6.62 -6.92
N ALA A 56 -8.33 6.66 -8.21
CA ALA A 56 -8.16 7.86 -9.03
C ALA A 56 -9.00 9.04 -8.51
N ARG A 57 -10.22 8.77 -8.04
CA ARG A 57 -11.11 9.78 -7.44
C ARG A 57 -10.52 10.38 -6.17
N ILE A 58 -9.96 9.54 -5.29
CA ILE A 58 -9.30 9.99 -4.06
C ILE A 58 -8.06 10.83 -4.39
N ARG A 59 -7.24 10.39 -5.34
CA ARG A 59 -6.02 11.12 -5.75
C ARG A 59 -6.30 12.36 -6.58
N GLY A 60 -7.52 12.53 -7.11
CA GLY A 60 -7.88 13.59 -8.04
C GLY A 60 -7.24 13.48 -9.43
N VAL A 61 -6.50 12.40 -9.72
CA VAL A 61 -5.77 12.15 -10.97
C VAL A 61 -5.75 10.66 -11.29
N SER A 62 -5.41 10.28 -12.54
CA SER A 62 -5.30 8.86 -12.90
C SER A 62 -4.30 8.10 -12.01
N ALA A 63 -4.67 6.87 -11.67
CA ALA A 63 -3.86 5.94 -10.88
C ALA A 63 -3.30 4.77 -11.72
N ASP A 64 -3.45 4.79 -13.06
CA ASP A 64 -3.19 3.61 -13.89
C ASP A 64 -1.73 3.14 -13.81
N SER A 65 -0.78 4.05 -14.01
CA SER A 65 0.65 3.75 -13.96
C SER A 65 1.12 3.36 -12.56
N ALA A 66 0.57 4.01 -11.52
CA ALA A 66 0.87 3.70 -10.14
C ALA A 66 0.39 2.29 -9.76
N VAL A 67 -0.87 1.96 -10.07
CA VAL A 67 -1.42 0.63 -9.81
C VAL A 67 -0.67 -0.44 -10.61
N ALA A 68 -0.37 -0.21 -11.89
CA ALA A 68 0.41 -1.14 -12.70
C ALA A 68 1.80 -1.38 -12.10
N GLY A 69 2.51 -0.32 -11.70
CA GLY A 69 3.84 -0.44 -11.10
C GLY A 69 3.84 -1.12 -9.72
N LEU A 70 2.78 -0.95 -8.93
CA LEU A 70 2.62 -1.63 -7.63
C LEU A 70 2.29 -3.12 -7.80
N LEU A 71 1.48 -3.47 -8.80
CA LEU A 71 1.20 -4.88 -9.17
C LEU A 71 2.47 -5.58 -9.66
N GLU A 72 3.23 -4.95 -10.53
CA GLU A 72 4.50 -5.47 -11.06
C GLU A 72 5.51 -5.76 -9.93
N ARG A 73 5.54 -4.90 -8.90
CA ARG A 73 6.37 -5.07 -7.70
C ARG A 73 5.79 -6.06 -6.69
N GLY A 74 4.57 -6.55 -6.91
CA GLY A 74 3.87 -7.47 -6.01
C GLY A 74 3.45 -6.84 -4.68
N LEU A 75 3.44 -5.51 -4.55
CA LEU A 75 3.04 -4.80 -3.33
C LEU A 75 1.52 -4.82 -3.11
N ILE A 76 0.77 -4.91 -4.20
CA ILE A 76 -0.68 -5.07 -4.21
C ILE A 76 -1.07 -6.28 -5.09
N SER A 77 -2.25 -6.84 -4.86
CA SER A 77 -2.84 -7.90 -5.67
C SER A 77 -4.31 -7.62 -5.94
N GLU A 78 -4.88 -8.29 -6.94
CA GLU A 78 -6.33 -8.31 -7.14
C GLU A 78 -7.05 -8.94 -5.94
N ALA A 79 -8.22 -8.42 -5.63
CA ALA A 79 -9.07 -8.76 -4.49
C ALA A 79 -10.53 -8.96 -4.93
N GLY A 80 -10.71 -9.54 -6.12
CA GLY A 80 -12.01 -9.73 -6.74
C GLY A 80 -12.44 -8.53 -7.60
N ARG A 81 -13.73 -8.53 -7.97
CA ARG A 81 -14.37 -7.48 -8.78
C ARG A 81 -15.59 -6.93 -8.06
N GLU A 82 -15.96 -5.70 -8.37
CA GLU A 82 -17.23 -5.13 -7.96
C GLU A 82 -18.40 -5.98 -8.49
N THR A 83 -19.49 -6.03 -7.72
CA THR A 83 -20.72 -6.73 -8.11
C THR A 83 -21.40 -6.00 -9.27
N GLY A 84 -21.70 -6.72 -10.34
CA GLY A 84 -22.33 -6.19 -11.56
C GLY A 84 -21.64 -6.69 -12.83
N VAL A 85 -22.33 -6.61 -13.97
CA VAL A 85 -21.75 -6.97 -15.27
C VAL A 85 -20.65 -5.95 -15.60
N GLY A 86 -19.42 -6.42 -15.78
CA GLY A 86 -18.27 -5.54 -16.06
C GLY A 86 -17.69 -4.82 -14.84
N GLY A 87 -17.98 -5.28 -13.62
CA GLY A 87 -17.49 -4.66 -12.39
C GLY A 87 -15.96 -4.50 -12.34
N ALA A 88 -15.50 -3.38 -11.78
CA ALA A 88 -14.08 -3.03 -11.76
C ALA A 88 -13.29 -3.99 -10.85
N VAL A 89 -12.04 -4.28 -11.23
CA VAL A 89 -11.10 -5.03 -10.40
C VAL A 89 -10.77 -4.23 -9.14
N ARG A 90 -10.85 -4.89 -7.98
CA ARG A 90 -10.46 -4.35 -6.67
C ARG A 90 -9.06 -4.82 -6.30
N TYR A 91 -8.35 -4.02 -5.53
CA TYR A 91 -6.97 -4.26 -5.13
C TYR A 91 -6.82 -4.22 -3.61
N ARG A 92 -5.91 -5.03 -3.09
CA ARG A 92 -5.49 -5.06 -1.68
C ARG A 92 -3.97 -5.18 -1.59
N THR A 93 -3.39 -4.86 -0.45
CA THR A 93 -1.97 -5.12 -0.16
C THR A 93 -1.68 -6.61 -0.04
N THR A 94 -0.41 -6.97 -0.22
CA THR A 94 0.06 -8.37 -0.11
C THR A 94 0.93 -8.57 1.13
N PRO A 95 1.26 -9.81 1.51
CA PRO A 95 2.26 -10.05 2.55
C PRO A 95 3.67 -9.53 2.22
N LEU A 96 3.95 -9.17 0.94
CA LEU A 96 5.20 -8.48 0.60
C LEU A 96 5.21 -7.03 1.11
N PHE A 97 4.06 -6.36 1.10
CA PHE A 97 3.91 -5.04 1.72
C PHE A 97 4.29 -5.10 3.20
N GLU A 98 3.64 -5.97 3.98
CA GLU A 98 3.93 -6.14 5.42
C GLU A 98 5.42 -6.44 5.66
N ARG A 99 6.03 -7.30 4.82
CA ARG A 99 7.47 -7.59 4.89
C ARG A 99 8.38 -6.41 4.64
N ILE A 100 8.06 -5.57 3.67
CA ILE A 100 8.87 -4.40 3.31
C ILE A 100 8.73 -3.30 4.37
N PHE A 101 7.52 -3.10 4.88
CA PHE A 101 7.22 -2.08 5.88
C PHE A 101 7.49 -2.54 7.32
N GLY A 102 7.87 -3.81 7.53
CA GLY A 102 8.22 -4.34 8.85
C GLY A 102 7.02 -4.52 9.76
N LEU A 103 5.84 -4.75 9.19
CA LEU A 103 4.59 -4.91 9.92
C LEU A 103 4.34 -6.40 10.18
N GLY A 104 3.86 -6.75 11.37
CA GLY A 104 3.32 -8.07 11.68
C GLY A 104 2.01 -8.34 10.95
N SER A 105 1.17 -7.32 10.80
CA SER A 105 -0.09 -7.34 10.03
C SER A 105 -0.55 -5.92 9.69
N LEU A 106 -1.50 -5.79 8.76
CA LEU A 106 -2.11 -4.48 8.43
C LEU A 106 -2.70 -3.72 9.62
N SER A 107 -3.06 -4.40 10.71
CA SER A 107 -3.54 -3.76 11.95
C SER A 107 -2.49 -2.92 12.68
N GLU A 108 -1.20 -3.07 12.35
CA GLU A 108 -0.10 -2.26 12.89
C GLU A 108 0.10 -0.93 12.12
N LEU A 109 -0.60 -0.78 10.99
CA LEU A 109 -1.36 0.42 10.66
C LEU A 109 -1.34 1.58 11.68
N PRO A 110 -0.51 2.66 11.56
CA PRO A 110 -0.76 3.86 12.33
C PRO A 110 -2.20 4.31 12.10
N ARG A 111 -2.93 4.67 13.15
CA ARG A 111 -4.32 5.08 12.95
C ARG A 111 -4.31 6.43 12.23
N LEU A 112 -5.28 6.65 11.35
CA LEU A 112 -5.31 7.90 10.56
C LEU A 112 -5.37 9.13 11.51
N ASP A 113 -6.09 9.01 12.63
CA ASP A 113 -6.22 9.98 13.74
C ASP A 113 -4.92 10.40 14.41
N GLU A 114 -3.89 9.58 14.32
CA GLU A 114 -2.60 9.83 14.94
C GLU A 114 -1.63 10.58 14.00
N LEU A 115 -1.96 10.75 12.71
CA LEU A 115 -1.08 11.33 11.70
C LEU A 115 -1.07 12.87 11.64
N GLY A 116 -1.82 13.55 12.51
CA GLY A 116 -1.68 15.00 12.78
C GLY A 116 -2.21 15.96 11.71
N ALA A 117 -2.67 15.48 10.56
CA ALA A 117 -3.66 16.18 9.74
C ALA A 117 -5.05 15.85 10.30
N ASP A 118 -6.07 16.69 10.06
CA ASP A 118 -7.45 16.40 10.48
C ASP A 118 -7.85 15.04 9.91
N ALA A 119 -7.66 14.01 10.72
CA ALA A 119 -7.76 12.65 10.28
C ALA A 119 -9.20 12.24 10.11
N GLU A 120 -10.09 12.89 10.86
CA GLU A 120 -11.51 12.91 10.58
C GLU A 120 -11.79 13.55 9.24
N GLU A 121 -11.15 14.66 8.85
CA GLU A 121 -11.33 15.23 7.50
C GLU A 121 -10.74 14.31 6.41
N ILE A 122 -9.59 13.68 6.64
CA ILE A 122 -9.01 12.70 5.70
C ILE A 122 -9.92 11.49 5.62
N ARG A 123 -10.34 10.92 6.75
CA ARG A 123 -11.21 9.75 6.82
C ARG A 123 -12.58 10.06 6.28
N GLU A 124 -13.23 11.16 6.64
CA GLU A 124 -14.50 11.64 6.06
C GLU A 124 -14.35 11.96 4.58
N ARG A 125 -13.25 12.58 4.12
CA ARG A 125 -13.02 12.76 2.67
C ARG A 125 -12.93 11.41 1.98
N LEU A 126 -12.21 10.46 2.56
CA LEU A 126 -12.02 9.11 1.99
C LEU A 126 -13.33 8.29 2.04
N GLU A 127 -14.09 8.38 3.12
CA GLU A 127 -15.36 7.69 3.38
C GLU A 127 -16.53 8.33 2.61
N ALA A 128 -16.68 9.65 2.59
CA ALA A 128 -17.68 10.36 1.80
C ALA A 128 -17.45 10.20 0.28
N ILE A 129 -16.20 10.02 -0.15
CA ILE A 129 -15.87 9.65 -1.53
C ILE A 129 -16.26 8.19 -1.83
N ALA A 130 -16.24 7.30 -0.84
CA ALA A 130 -16.67 5.91 -0.94
C ALA A 130 -18.20 5.73 -0.85
N GLU A 131 -18.89 6.57 -0.07
CA GLU A 131 -20.35 6.52 0.17
C GLU A 131 -21.21 7.19 -0.90
N LYS A 132 -20.67 8.15 -1.69
CA LYS A 132 -21.40 8.83 -2.79
C LYS A 132 -21.76 7.95 -4.00
N ARG A 133 -22.04 6.66 -3.80
CA ARG A 133 -22.56 5.73 -4.81
C ARG A 133 -24.09 5.85 -4.89
N PRO A 134 -24.70 6.15 -6.06
CA PRO A 134 -25.93 5.44 -6.40
C PRO A 134 -25.56 3.98 -6.71
N ALA A 135 -26.48 3.08 -6.38
CA ALA A 135 -26.35 1.62 -6.37
C ALA A 135 -25.54 1.02 -7.52
#